data_AF-A0A7L4D1E7-F1
#
_entry.id   AF-A0A7L4D1E7-F1
#
_cell.length_a   1.000
_cell.length_b   1.000
_cell.length_c   1.000
_cell.angle_alpha   90.00
_cell.angle_beta   90.00
_cell.angle_gamma   90.00
#
_symmetry.space_group_name_H-M   'P 1'
#
loop_
_entity.id
_entity.type
_entity.pdbx_description
1 polymer ?
#
loop_
_entity_poly.entity_id
_entity_poly.type
_entity_poly.pdbx_seq_one_letter_code
_entity_poly.pdbx_strand_id
1 'polypeptide(L)'
;GRGFAFQRKQKIERQYRKLLKKGGKVHSQQDDQFTDTYPEHLKHLYLAEEERLKKRRRPPDDSVLSEEKLNKAVDLVPETMRCHYTVLPQDGDENKQRFFFFHPEEIITERKFKKKTANQKAKEEYEKIKAERARKKEEAEKRKQQREAAQRLYKQKKMEAYKVLSKKTKRGQPNLNLQVEFLLQKIQQNT
;
A
#
# COMPACT_ATOMS: atom_id res chain seq x y z
N GLY A 1 32.45 66.94 11.46
CA GLY A 1 31.21 66.15 11.64
C GLY A 1 31.19 64.98 10.67
N ARG A 2 30.57 63.86 11.01
CA ARG A 2 30.56 62.68 10.12
C ARG A 2 29.56 62.92 8.99
N GLY A 3 30.05 62.93 7.74
CA GLY A 3 29.30 63.35 6.55
C GLY A 3 28.09 62.49 6.20
N PHE A 4 27.36 62.88 5.15
CA PHE A 4 26.09 62.28 4.73
C PHE A 4 26.14 60.76 4.56
N ALA A 5 27.22 60.23 3.98
CA ALA A 5 27.42 58.79 3.80
C ALA A 5 27.42 58.02 5.14
N PHE A 6 28.01 58.60 6.18
CA PHE A 6 28.06 58.01 7.51
C PHE A 6 26.69 58.01 8.19
N GLN A 7 25.93 59.11 8.06
CA GLN A 7 24.57 59.19 8.59
C GLN A 7 23.63 58.21 7.88
N ARG A 8 23.77 58.05 6.56
CA ARG A 8 23.03 57.06 5.77
C ARG A 8 23.35 55.64 6.22
N LYS A 9 24.63 55.31 6.44
CA LYS A 9 25.07 54.00 6.96
C LYS A 9 24.45 53.70 8.32
N GLN A 10 24.50 54.65 9.26
CA GLN A 10 23.88 54.47 10.58
C GLN A 10 22.36 54.30 10.50
N LYS A 11 21.69 55.02 9.58
CA LYS A 11 20.24 54.88 9.37
C LYS A 11 19.89 53.47 8.88
N ILE A 12 20.63 52.96 7.90
CA ILE A 12 20.45 51.59 7.38
C ILE A 12 20.68 50.56 8.49
N GLU A 13 21.76 50.70 9.26
CA GLU A 13 22.10 49.78 10.35
C GLU A 13 21.01 49.76 11.45
N ARG A 14 20.46 50.92 11.80
CA ARG A 14 19.34 51.03 12.75
C ARG A 14 18.07 50.34 12.23
N GLN A 15 17.73 50.52 10.94
CA GLN A 15 16.58 49.85 10.34
C GLN A 15 16.78 48.32 10.34
N TYR A 16 17.97 47.84 10.00
CA TYR A 16 18.30 46.41 10.02
C TYR A 16 18.15 45.80 11.42
N ARG A 17 18.71 46.45 12.45
CA ARG A 17 18.55 46.02 13.85
C ARG A 17 17.08 46.02 14.29
N LYS A 18 16.26 46.94 13.78
CA LYS A 18 14.82 47.01 14.07
C LYS A 18 14.05 45.85 13.44
N LEU A 19 14.43 45.42 12.24
CA LEU A 19 13.86 44.24 11.57
C LEU A 19 14.20 42.95 12.32
N LEU A 20 15.47 42.77 12.71
CA LEU A 20 15.90 41.62 13.52
C LEU A 20 15.14 41.53 14.86
N LYS A 21 14.90 42.67 15.51
CA LYS A 21 14.11 42.73 16.76
C LYS A 21 12.62 42.47 16.57
N LYS A 22 12.05 42.78 15.40
CA LYS A 22 10.64 42.48 15.07
C LYS A 22 10.44 40.98 14.77
N GLY A 23 11.41 40.32 14.13
CA GLY A 23 11.36 38.89 13.86
C GLY A 23 11.55 38.02 15.12
N GLY A 24 12.37 38.46 16.08
CA GLY A 24 12.69 37.67 17.28
C GLY A 24 11.67 37.73 18.43
N LYS A 25 10.59 38.53 18.35
CA LYS A 25 9.65 38.72 19.47
C LYS A 25 8.33 37.94 19.37
N VAL A 26 8.19 37.08 18.37
CA VAL A 26 6.93 36.34 18.12
C VAL A 26 6.96 34.92 18.70
N HIS A 27 8.08 34.44 19.25
CA HIS A 27 8.16 33.06 19.72
C HIS A 27 8.93 32.90 21.03
N SER A 28 8.20 32.89 22.16
CA SER A 28 8.71 32.36 23.44
C SER A 28 7.58 31.87 24.37
N GLN A 29 6.48 31.36 23.80
CA GLN A 29 5.36 30.79 24.56
C GLN A 29 4.65 29.62 23.86
N GLN A 30 5.02 29.28 22.63
CA GLN A 30 4.72 27.96 22.12
C GLN A 30 6.04 27.26 22.16
N ASP A 31 6.17 26.22 22.98
CA ASP A 31 7.08 25.17 22.61
C ASP A 31 6.66 24.77 21.19
N ASP A 32 7.38 25.26 20.17
CA ASP A 32 7.50 24.56 18.89
C ASP A 32 8.22 23.25 19.22
N GLN A 33 7.50 22.40 19.95
CA GLN A 33 7.69 20.99 19.99
C GLN A 33 7.25 20.49 18.62
N PHE A 34 7.95 20.92 17.57
CA PHE A 34 8.14 20.14 16.36
C PHE A 34 8.97 18.94 16.79
N THR A 35 8.36 18.09 17.62
CA THR A 35 8.68 16.70 17.57
C THR A 35 8.41 16.33 16.12
N ASP A 36 9.45 15.89 15.42
CA ASP A 36 9.31 15.15 14.16
C ASP A 36 8.64 13.78 14.44
N THR A 37 7.73 13.74 15.42
CA THR A 37 6.82 12.65 15.72
C THR A 37 5.66 12.84 14.75
N TYR A 38 5.87 12.27 13.58
CA TYR A 38 4.90 12.24 12.51
C TYR A 38 3.53 11.77 13.04
N PRO A 39 2.45 12.50 12.76
CA PRO A 39 1.11 12.04 13.05
C PRO A 39 0.88 10.66 12.41
N GLU A 40 0.44 9.67 13.20
CA GLU A 40 0.30 8.27 12.78
C GLU A 40 -0.49 8.12 11.46
N HIS A 41 -1.46 9.00 11.24
CA HIS A 41 -2.32 9.00 10.06
C HIS A 41 -1.63 9.45 8.77
N LEU A 42 -0.46 10.10 8.81
CA LEU A 42 0.30 10.54 7.63
C LEU A 42 1.47 9.61 7.27
N LYS A 43 1.78 8.63 8.13
CA LYS A 43 2.83 7.62 7.92
C LYS A 43 2.74 6.94 6.54
N HIS A 44 1.53 6.78 6.01
CA HIS A 44 1.29 6.15 4.70
C HIS A 44 1.82 6.97 3.52
N LEU A 45 1.79 8.32 3.57
CA LEU A 45 2.36 9.16 2.52
C LEU A 45 3.88 9.03 2.49
N TYR A 46 4.50 8.98 3.66
CA TYR A 46 5.96 8.85 3.80
C TYR A 46 6.45 7.48 3.34
N LEU A 47 5.81 6.38 3.78
CA LEU A 47 6.15 5.03 3.30
C LEU A 47 5.96 4.91 1.78
N ALA A 48 4.94 5.54 1.22
CA ALA A 48 4.72 5.57 -0.22
C ALA A 48 5.80 6.38 -0.97
N GLU A 49 6.26 7.49 -0.40
CA GLU A 49 7.35 8.31 -0.94
C GLU A 49 8.70 7.58 -0.88
N GLU A 50 9.00 6.94 0.25
CA GLU A 50 10.21 6.14 0.47
C GLU A 50 10.29 4.95 -0.48
N GLU A 51 9.18 4.21 -0.69
CA GLU A 51 9.12 3.14 -1.69
C GLU A 51 9.39 3.66 -3.11
N ARG A 52 8.84 4.82 -3.46
CA ARG A 52 9.05 5.45 -4.77
C ARG A 52 10.51 5.87 -4.98
N LEU A 53 11.13 6.43 -3.95
CA LEU A 53 12.54 6.82 -3.94
C LEU A 53 13.47 5.62 -3.99
N LYS A 54 13.17 4.54 -3.25
CA LYS A 54 13.93 3.30 -3.26
C LYS A 54 13.84 2.58 -4.62
N LYS A 55 12.65 2.56 -5.24
CA LYS A 55 12.48 2.07 -6.62
C LYS A 55 13.24 2.91 -7.64
N ARG A 56 13.36 4.23 -7.40
CA ARG A 56 14.15 5.14 -8.24
C ARG A 56 15.66 5.04 -8.04
N ARG A 57 16.12 4.68 -6.84
CA ARG A 57 17.55 4.59 -6.47
C ARG A 57 18.16 3.21 -6.69
N ARG A 58 17.37 2.18 -7.00
CA ARG A 58 17.92 0.87 -7.40
C ARG A 58 18.53 1.00 -8.80
N PRO A 59 19.85 0.83 -8.98
CA PRO A 59 20.40 0.63 -10.31
C PRO A 59 19.82 -0.68 -10.88
N PRO A 60 19.58 -0.77 -12.21
CA PRO A 60 19.00 -1.95 -12.85
C PRO A 60 19.77 -3.29 -12.71
N ASP A 61 20.96 -3.35 -12.10
CA ASP A 61 21.87 -4.48 -12.31
C ASP A 61 21.92 -5.57 -11.22
N ASP A 62 21.25 -5.44 -10.08
CA ASP A 62 21.38 -6.46 -9.01
C ASP A 62 20.26 -7.51 -8.99
N SER A 63 19.40 -7.58 -10.01
CA SER A 63 18.41 -8.66 -10.15
C SER A 63 18.99 -9.98 -10.73
N VAL A 64 20.30 -10.04 -11.02
CA VAL A 64 20.95 -11.19 -11.67
C VAL A 64 21.44 -12.27 -10.66
N LEU A 65 20.95 -12.28 -9.41
CA LEU A 65 21.30 -13.33 -8.43
C LEU A 65 20.07 -14.14 -8.01
N SER A 66 19.46 -14.85 -8.96
CA SER A 66 18.64 -16.05 -8.65
C SER A 66 18.42 -17.00 -9.84
N GLU A 67 19.22 -16.90 -10.91
CA GLU A 67 19.13 -17.79 -12.07
C GLU A 67 20.08 -19.01 -12.01
N GLU A 68 20.72 -19.26 -10.86
CA GLU A 68 21.52 -20.48 -10.62
C GLU A 68 20.64 -21.72 -10.32
N LYS A 69 19.51 -21.82 -10.99
CA LYS A 69 18.74 -23.06 -11.16
C LYS A 69 18.24 -23.02 -12.57
N LEU A 70 18.91 -23.76 -13.47
CA LEU A 70 18.38 -24.42 -14.68
C LEU A 70 19.49 -24.79 -15.69
N ASN A 71 20.76 -24.91 -15.28
CA ASN A 71 21.76 -25.67 -16.04
C ASN A 71 21.61 -27.18 -15.79
N LYS A 72 20.53 -27.81 -16.27
CA LYS A 72 20.41 -29.27 -16.46
C LYS A 72 19.40 -29.57 -17.57
N ALA A 73 19.73 -29.21 -18.81
CA ALA A 73 19.00 -29.66 -20.01
C ALA A 73 19.84 -29.51 -21.29
N VAL A 74 21.14 -29.76 -21.23
CA VAL A 74 22.01 -29.85 -22.43
C VAL A 74 22.46 -31.30 -22.57
N ASP A 75 21.49 -32.20 -22.73
CA ASP A 75 21.70 -33.54 -23.27
C ASP A 75 20.31 -34.05 -23.63
N LEU A 76 19.98 -34.01 -24.91
CA LEU A 76 19.01 -34.85 -25.63
C LEU A 76 18.87 -34.22 -27.02
N VAL A 77 19.87 -34.48 -27.86
CA VAL A 77 19.74 -34.37 -29.32
C VAL A 77 18.63 -35.36 -29.72
N PRO A 78 17.53 -34.96 -30.37
CA PRO A 78 16.60 -35.92 -30.94
C PRO A 78 17.21 -36.41 -32.25
N GLU A 79 18.04 -37.44 -32.11
CA GLU A 79 18.31 -38.39 -33.17
C GLU A 79 17.03 -39.20 -33.39
N THR A 80 16.28 -38.87 -34.45
CA THR A 80 15.35 -39.76 -35.19
C THR A 80 14.55 -38.97 -36.25
N MET A 81 15.24 -38.46 -37.28
CA MET A 81 14.69 -38.57 -38.63
C MET A 81 15.40 -39.73 -39.33
N ARG A 82 15.07 -40.95 -38.89
CA ARG A 82 15.36 -42.15 -39.68
C ARG A 82 14.19 -42.36 -40.63
N CYS A 83 14.25 -41.75 -41.81
CA CYS A 83 13.41 -42.14 -42.94
C CYS A 83 13.88 -43.52 -43.40
N HIS A 84 13.25 -44.58 -42.91
CA HIS A 84 13.49 -45.91 -43.45
C HIS A 84 12.71 -46.04 -44.76
N TYR A 85 13.42 -46.01 -45.88
CA TYR A 85 12.90 -46.56 -47.12
C TYR A 85 13.34 -48.02 -47.18
N THR A 86 12.41 -48.92 -47.42
CA THR A 86 12.71 -50.28 -47.87
C THR A 86 12.45 -50.32 -49.37
N VAL A 87 13.51 -50.46 -50.17
CA VAL A 87 13.37 -50.93 -51.56
C VAL A 87 13.43 -52.45 -51.51
N LEU A 88 12.34 -53.11 -51.89
CA LEU A 88 12.32 -54.54 -52.17
C LEU A 88 12.40 -54.70 -53.71
N PRO A 89 13.38 -55.41 -54.28
CA PRO A 89 13.40 -55.67 -55.71
C PRO A 89 12.79 -57.04 -56.02
N GLN A 90 11.82 -57.08 -56.94
CA GLN A 90 11.83 -57.96 -58.12
C GLN A 90 10.55 -57.76 -58.94
N ASP A 91 10.78 -57.44 -60.21
CA ASP A 91 10.09 -57.85 -61.43
C ASP A 91 8.56 -57.77 -61.53
N GLY A 92 8.13 -57.09 -62.61
CA GLY A 92 6.91 -57.47 -63.34
C GLY A 92 5.66 -56.67 -63.03
N ASP A 93 5.35 -55.78 -63.98
CA ASP A 93 4.01 -55.39 -64.42
C ASP A 93 3.18 -54.38 -63.61
N GLU A 94 2.51 -53.58 -64.43
CA GLU A 94 1.95 -52.28 -64.14
C GLU A 94 0.68 -52.35 -63.28
N ASN A 95 0.42 -51.20 -62.64
CA ASN A 95 -0.86 -50.80 -62.09
C ASN A 95 -1.24 -51.40 -60.73
N LYS A 96 -0.89 -50.66 -59.67
CA LYS A 96 -1.75 -50.54 -58.47
C LYS A 96 -1.47 -49.23 -57.76
N GLN A 97 -2.51 -48.40 -57.75
CA GLN A 97 -2.65 -47.16 -57.00
C GLN A 97 -2.08 -47.31 -55.57
N ARG A 98 -0.99 -46.60 -55.28
CA ARG A 98 -0.38 -46.59 -53.95
C ARG A 98 -1.25 -45.74 -53.02
N PHE A 99 -2.23 -46.37 -52.38
CA PHE A 99 -2.99 -45.75 -51.30
C PHE A 99 -2.05 -45.51 -50.11
N PHE A 100 -1.79 -44.24 -49.80
CA PHE A 100 -1.24 -43.85 -48.51
C PHE A 100 -2.32 -44.02 -47.45
N PHE A 101 -2.34 -45.17 -46.77
CA PHE A 101 -3.08 -45.29 -45.52
C PHE A 101 -2.30 -44.57 -44.43
N PHE A 102 -2.64 -43.30 -44.21
CA PHE A 102 -2.30 -42.60 -42.98
C PHE A 102 -3.12 -43.26 -41.87
N HIS A 103 -2.49 -44.11 -41.06
CA HIS A 103 -3.08 -44.55 -39.80
C HIS A 103 -2.77 -43.48 -38.75
N PRO A 104 -3.76 -42.69 -38.29
CA PRO A 104 -3.55 -41.84 -37.13
C PRO A 104 -3.62 -42.75 -35.90
N GLU A 105 -2.47 -43.29 -35.47
CA GLU A 105 -2.37 -43.74 -34.09
C GLU A 105 -2.64 -42.52 -33.20
N GLU A 106 -3.67 -42.62 -32.38
CA GLU A 106 -4.06 -41.62 -31.40
C GLU A 106 -2.95 -41.47 -30.36
N ILE A 107 -1.96 -40.64 -30.68
CA ILE A 107 -1.04 -40.11 -29.69
C ILE A 107 -1.92 -39.27 -28.77
N ILE A 108 -2.12 -39.74 -27.53
CA ILE A 108 -2.58 -38.94 -26.42
C ILE A 108 -1.57 -37.81 -26.27
N THR A 109 -1.77 -36.75 -27.05
CA THR A 109 -0.98 -35.54 -26.94
C THR A 109 -1.45 -34.89 -25.66
N GLU A 110 -0.69 -35.11 -24.59
CA GLU A 110 -0.75 -34.26 -23.42
C GLU A 110 -0.76 -32.83 -23.93
N ARG A 111 -1.92 -32.17 -23.82
CA ARG A 111 -2.13 -30.81 -24.31
C ARG A 111 -1.10 -29.94 -23.60
N LYS A 112 0.02 -29.68 -24.26
CA LYS A 112 1.04 -28.76 -23.77
C LYS A 112 0.36 -27.42 -23.66
N PHE A 113 -0.04 -27.04 -22.44
CA PHE A 113 -0.71 -25.78 -22.17
C PHE A 113 0.15 -24.67 -22.76
N LYS A 114 -0.31 -24.05 -23.84
CA LYS A 114 0.40 -22.95 -24.47
C LYS A 114 0.63 -21.89 -23.40
N LYS A 115 1.89 -21.52 -23.17
CA LYS A 115 2.24 -20.51 -22.16
C LYS A 115 1.52 -19.22 -22.52
N LYS A 116 0.88 -18.59 -21.53
CA LYS A 116 0.17 -17.31 -21.73
C LYS A 116 1.13 -16.25 -22.26
N THR A 117 0.66 -15.47 -23.22
CA THR A 117 1.40 -14.32 -23.78
C THR A 117 1.55 -13.24 -22.69
N ALA A 118 2.62 -12.44 -22.75
CA ALA A 118 2.87 -11.37 -21.78
C ALA A 118 1.66 -10.44 -21.57
N ASN A 119 1.00 -10.03 -22.66
CA ASN A 119 -0.22 -9.21 -22.60
C ASN A 119 -1.38 -9.86 -21.83
N GLN A 120 -1.53 -11.20 -21.94
CA GLN A 120 -2.56 -11.93 -21.21
C GLN A 120 -2.23 -11.97 -19.71
N LYS A 121 -0.96 -12.16 -19.36
CA LYS A 121 -0.50 -12.11 -17.96
C LYS A 121 -0.71 -10.74 -17.35
N ALA A 122 -0.38 -9.67 -18.08
CA ALA A 122 -0.59 -8.29 -17.62
C ALA A 122 -2.06 -7.98 -17.33
N LYS A 123 -3.00 -8.47 -18.17
CA LYS A 123 -4.44 -8.31 -17.94
C LYS A 123 -4.90 -9.03 -16.67
N GLU A 124 -4.42 -10.24 -16.43
CA GLU A 124 -4.75 -11.01 -15.23
C GLU A 124 -4.20 -10.36 -13.96
N GLU A 125 -2.98 -9.84 -13.99
CA GLU A 125 -2.38 -9.13 -12.87
C GLU A 125 -3.11 -7.82 -12.55
N TYR A 126 -3.55 -7.08 -13.58
CA TYR A 126 -4.35 -5.88 -13.39
C TYR A 126 -5.66 -6.17 -12.64
N GLU A 127 -6.39 -7.20 -13.04
CA GLU A 127 -7.64 -7.59 -12.37
C GLU A 127 -7.40 -8.05 -10.94
N LYS A 128 -6.30 -8.77 -10.66
CA LYS A 128 -5.90 -9.16 -9.29
C LYS A 128 -5.63 -7.95 -8.42
N ILE A 129 -4.84 -6.99 -8.91
CA ILE A 129 -4.52 -5.75 -8.18
C ILE A 129 -5.80 -4.93 -7.94
N LYS A 130 -6.69 -4.87 -8.93
CA LYS A 130 -7.98 -4.18 -8.80
C LYS A 130 -8.85 -4.81 -7.71
N ALA A 131 -8.91 -6.14 -7.66
CA ALA A 131 -9.65 -6.87 -6.61
C ALA A 131 -9.03 -6.69 -5.22
N GLU A 132 -7.71 -6.72 -5.10
CA GLU A 132 -7.01 -6.49 -3.82
C GLU A 132 -7.25 -5.08 -3.28
N ARG A 133 -7.17 -4.06 -4.15
CA ARG A 133 -7.52 -2.67 -3.79
C ARG A 133 -8.96 -2.51 -3.35
N ALA A 134 -9.90 -3.20 -4.02
CA ALA A 134 -11.32 -3.18 -3.63
C ALA A 134 -11.52 -3.77 -2.23
N ARG A 135 -10.94 -4.94 -1.94
CA ARG A 135 -10.98 -5.57 -0.62
C ARG A 135 -10.38 -4.68 0.47
N LYS A 136 -9.23 -4.07 0.20
CA LYS A 136 -8.56 -3.15 1.13
C LYS A 136 -9.40 -1.90 1.40
N LYS A 137 -10.12 -1.39 0.41
CA LYS A 137 -11.04 -0.26 0.55
C LYS A 137 -12.22 -0.61 1.45
N GLU A 138 -12.84 -1.77 1.24
CA GLU A 138 -13.96 -2.25 2.07
C GLU A 138 -13.53 -2.46 3.54
N GLU A 139 -12.35 -3.05 3.77
CA GLU A 139 -11.83 -3.23 5.13
C GLU A 139 -11.54 -1.89 5.82
N ALA A 140 -10.93 -0.93 5.09
CA ALA A 140 -10.69 0.41 5.61
C ALA A 140 -12.00 1.14 5.95
N GLU A 141 -13.05 0.96 5.14
CA GLU A 141 -14.36 1.52 5.41
C GLU A 141 -15.00 0.91 6.66
N LYS A 142 -14.92 -0.41 6.84
CA LYS A 142 -15.39 -1.08 8.06
C LYS A 142 -14.64 -0.57 9.30
N ARG A 143 -13.31 -0.43 9.23
CA ARG A 143 -12.50 0.14 10.33
C ARG A 143 -12.88 1.59 10.62
N LYS A 144 -13.19 2.39 9.60
CA LYS A 144 -13.68 3.76 9.76
C LYS A 144 -15.04 3.79 10.46
N GLN A 145 -15.99 2.96 10.02
CA GLN A 145 -17.31 2.86 10.64
C GLN A 145 -17.22 2.42 12.11
N GLN A 146 -16.39 1.43 12.43
CA GLN A 146 -16.17 1.00 13.82
C GLN A 146 -15.61 2.13 14.69
N ARG A 147 -14.62 2.88 14.19
CA ARG A 147 -14.05 4.03 14.90
C ARG A 147 -15.10 5.12 15.14
N GLU A 148 -15.89 5.44 14.12
CA GLU A 148 -16.94 6.44 14.23
C GLU A 148 -18.04 6.00 15.21
N ALA A 149 -18.50 4.75 15.12
CA ALA A 149 -19.48 4.18 16.03
C ALA A 149 -18.98 4.21 17.49
N ALA A 150 -17.73 3.79 17.73
CA ALA A 150 -17.11 3.85 19.06
C ALA A 150 -17.03 5.29 19.60
N GLN A 151 -16.66 6.26 18.75
CA GLN A 151 -16.63 7.67 19.16
C GLN A 151 -18.03 8.21 19.46
N ARG A 152 -19.04 7.87 18.64
CA ARG A 152 -20.44 8.27 18.88
C ARG A 152 -20.94 7.71 20.20
N LEU A 153 -20.72 6.42 20.46
CA LEU A 153 -21.09 5.77 21.72
C LEU A 153 -20.40 6.42 22.92
N TYR A 154 -19.10 6.70 22.82
CA TYR A 154 -18.37 7.40 23.89
C TYR A 154 -18.96 8.79 24.17
N LYS A 155 -19.24 9.58 23.12
CA LYS A 155 -19.85 10.90 23.25
C LYS A 155 -21.24 10.83 23.88
N GLN A 156 -22.07 9.87 23.45
CA GLN A 156 -23.40 9.64 24.03
C GLN A 156 -23.32 9.32 25.52
N LYS A 157 -22.53 8.31 25.91
CA LYS A 157 -22.31 7.94 27.32
C LYS A 157 -21.80 9.12 28.14
N LYS A 158 -20.87 9.90 27.59
CA LYS A 158 -20.35 11.12 28.24
C LYS A 158 -21.45 12.15 28.47
N MET A 159 -22.29 12.41 27.46
CA MET A 159 -23.40 13.35 27.56
C MET A 159 -24.47 12.89 28.54
N GLU A 160 -24.82 11.61 28.55
CA GLU A 160 -25.76 11.02 29.51
C GLU A 160 -25.26 11.14 30.95
N ALA A 161 -24.00 10.77 31.20
CA ALA A 161 -23.37 10.93 32.49
C ALA A 161 -23.36 12.39 32.94
N TYR A 162 -22.97 13.30 32.04
CA TYR A 162 -23.00 14.74 32.33
C TYR A 162 -24.41 15.23 32.66
N LYS A 163 -25.43 14.78 31.92
CA LYS A 163 -26.84 15.15 32.17
C LYS A 163 -27.33 14.69 33.54
N VAL A 164 -26.88 13.55 34.04
CA VAL A 164 -27.23 13.09 35.39
C VAL A 164 -26.49 13.91 36.45
N LEU A 165 -25.17 14.06 36.29
CA LEU A 165 -24.31 14.70 37.28
C LEU A 165 -24.50 16.22 37.40
N SER A 166 -24.89 16.89 36.31
CA SER A 166 -25.10 18.34 36.25
C SER A 166 -26.47 18.80 36.73
N LYS A 167 -27.38 17.88 37.08
CA LYS A 167 -28.71 18.22 37.59
C LYS A 167 -28.63 18.96 38.93
N LYS A 168 -29.42 20.02 39.05
CA LYS A 168 -29.51 20.87 40.24
C LYS A 168 -30.95 20.91 40.75
N THR A 169 -31.11 21.15 42.05
CA THR A 169 -32.41 21.39 42.68
C THR A 169 -32.97 22.77 42.29
N LYS A 170 -34.25 23.06 42.59
CA LYS A 170 -34.86 24.38 42.33
C LYS A 170 -34.08 25.55 42.97
N ARG A 171 -33.28 25.26 44.02
CA ARG A 171 -32.42 26.21 44.73
C ARG A 171 -31.00 26.30 44.16
N GLY A 172 -30.70 25.58 43.07
CA GLY A 172 -29.40 25.59 42.40
C GLY A 172 -28.33 24.68 43.01
N GLN A 173 -28.65 23.93 44.08
CA GLN A 173 -27.73 23.00 44.71
C GLN A 173 -27.60 21.71 43.87
N PRO A 174 -26.44 21.05 43.86
CA PRO A 174 -26.28 19.76 43.18
C PRO A 174 -27.20 18.70 43.78
N ASN A 175 -27.78 17.85 42.94
CA ASN A 175 -28.64 16.76 43.41
C ASN A 175 -27.79 15.52 43.76
N LEU A 176 -27.39 15.42 45.02
CA LEU A 176 -26.54 14.34 45.55
C LEU A 176 -27.11 12.95 45.32
N ASN A 177 -28.43 12.76 45.47
CA ASN A 177 -29.07 11.45 45.34
C ASN A 177 -28.81 10.83 43.95
N LEU A 178 -28.95 11.64 42.89
CA LEU A 178 -28.70 11.20 41.51
C LEU A 178 -27.22 10.90 41.25
N GLN A 179 -26.31 11.64 41.88
CA GLN A 179 -24.87 11.41 41.75
C GLN A 179 -24.44 10.11 42.45
N VAL A 180 -25.01 9.84 43.63
CA VAL A 180 -24.78 8.60 44.39
C VAL A 180 -25.33 7.40 43.62
N GLU A 181 -26.55 7.48 43.08
CA GLU A 181 -27.14 6.41 42.26
C GLU A 181 -26.27 6.06 41.04
N PHE A 182 -25.80 7.08 40.32
CA PHE A 182 -24.90 6.89 39.19
C PHE A 182 -23.56 6.24 39.59
N LEU A 183 -23.03 6.58 40.77
CA LEU A 183 -21.80 5.98 41.29
C LEU A 183 -22.02 4.50 41.65
N LEU A 184 -23.11 4.18 42.33
CA LEU A 184 -23.48 2.81 42.69
C LEU A 184 -23.63 1.94 41.43
N GLN A 185 -24.29 2.45 40.39
CA GLN A 185 -24.41 1.77 39.11
C GLN A 185 -23.05 1.47 38.49
N LYS A 186 -22.09 2.42 38.54
CA LYS A 186 -20.73 2.20 38.06
C LYS A 186 -19.97 1.13 38.85
N ILE A 187 -20.15 1.10 40.17
CA ILE A 187 -19.50 0.09 41.02
C ILE A 187 -20.02 -1.30 40.63
N GLN A 188 -21.34 -1.46 40.50
CA GLN A 188 -21.97 -2.73 40.11
C GLN A 188 -21.59 -3.20 38.70
N GLN A 189 -21.31 -2.28 37.78
CA GLN A 189 -20.86 -2.62 36.42
C GLN A 189 -19.38 -3.00 36.34
N ASN A 190 -18.60 -2.63 37.35
CA ASN A 190 -17.16 -2.89 37.42
C ASN A 190 -16.81 -4.11 38.29
N THR A 191 -17.76 -4.59 39.08
CA THR A 191 -17.72 -5.89 39.77
C THR A 191 -18.12 -7.01 38.84
#